data_AF-A0A497I4G3-F1
#
_entry.id   AF-A0A497I4G3-F1
#
_cell.length_a   1.000
_cell.length_b   1.000
_cell.length_c   1.000
_cell.angle_alpha   90.00
_cell.angle_beta   90.00
_cell.angle_gamma   90.00
#
_symmetry.space_group_name_H-M   'P 1'
#
loop_
_entity.id
_entity.type
_entity.pdbx_description
1 polymer ?
#
loop_
_entity_poly.entity_id
_entity_poly.type
_entity_poly.pdbx_seq_one_letter_code
_entity_poly.pdbx_strand_id
1 'polypeptide(L)' 'ILDRYNMRFTSMERMHGEVFRIGTMWGEIKVLLTYHPAAALRNPNLRDVIKEDLKKLVNL' A
#
# COMPACT_ATOMS: atom_id res chain seq x y z
N ILE A 1 -6.29 -4.39 11.26
CA ILE A 1 -4.80 -4.41 11.36
C ILE A 1 -4.23 -2.99 11.29
N LEU A 2 -4.58 -2.18 10.29
CA LEU A 2 -4.08 -0.81 10.11
C LEU A 2 -4.41 0.14 11.27
N ASP A 3 -5.62 0.02 11.83
CA ASP A 3 -6.08 0.83 12.97
C ASP A 3 -5.16 0.69 14.22
N ARG A 4 -4.57 -0.49 14.43
CA ARG A 4 -3.62 -0.74 15.52
C ARG A 4 -2.32 0.06 15.41
N TYR A 5 -2.05 0.60 14.24
CA TYR A 5 -0.88 1.44 13.97
C TYR A 5 -1.27 2.91 13.78
N ASN A 6 -2.47 3.30 14.25
CA ASN A 6 -3.02 4.66 14.14
C ASN A 6 -3.15 5.14 12.68
N MET A 7 -3.24 4.20 11.73
CA MET A 7 -3.45 4.47 10.32
C MET A 7 -4.96 4.53 10.07
N ARG A 8 -5.47 5.74 9.86
CA ARG A 8 -6.89 5.95 9.50
C ARG A 8 -7.11 5.52 8.06
N PHE A 9 -7.45 4.25 7.88
CA PHE A 9 -7.81 3.71 6.58
C PHE A 9 -9.15 4.31 6.12
N THR A 10 -9.18 4.90 4.92
CA THR A 10 -10.39 5.47 4.30
C THR A 10 -10.86 4.60 3.15
N SER A 11 -10.14 4.57 2.04
CA SER A 11 -10.40 3.66 0.92
C SER A 11 -9.11 3.37 0.15
N MET A 12 -9.07 2.22 -0.54
CA MET A 12 -7.95 1.91 -1.43
C MET A 12 -7.82 2.92 -2.57
N GLU A 13 -8.92 3.49 -3.05
CA GLU A 13 -8.92 4.51 -4.11
C GLU A 13 -8.13 5.76 -3.73
N ARG A 14 -8.15 6.13 -2.44
CA ARG A 14 -7.44 7.32 -1.96
C ARG A 14 -6.05 7.02 -1.42
N MET A 15 -5.84 5.82 -0.89
CA MET A 15 -4.64 5.49 -0.10
C MET A 15 -3.65 4.56 -0.80
N HIS A 16 -3.98 4.01 -1.98
CA HIS A 16 -3.01 3.22 -2.73
C HIS A 16 -1.79 4.07 -3.11
N GLY A 17 -0.61 3.47 -3.13
CA GLY A 17 0.63 4.14 -3.48
C GLY A 17 1.21 5.03 -2.38
N GLU A 18 0.55 5.17 -1.23
CA GLU A 18 1.11 5.83 -0.06
C GLU A 18 2.03 4.89 0.72
N VAL A 19 3.13 5.45 1.23
CA VAL A 19 4.08 4.75 2.09
C VAL A 19 3.97 5.29 3.49
N PHE A 20 3.71 4.40 4.43
CA PHE A 20 3.65 4.73 5.83
C PHE A 20 4.86 4.22 6.57
N ARG A 21 5.32 4.99 7.54
CA ARG A 21 6.40 4.61 8.44
C ARG A 21 5.81 4.24 9.80
N ILE A 22 6.06 3.02 10.22
CA ILE A 22 5.58 2.47 11.48
C ILE A 22 6.78 2.21 12.37
N GLY A 23 6.84 2.90 13.51
CA GLY A 23 7.80 2.60 14.56
C GLY A 23 7.42 1.31 15.27
N THR A 24 8.33 0.35 15.32
CA THR A 24 8.17 -0.91 16.07
C THR A 24 9.33 -1.09 17.05
N MET A 25 9.19 -2.04 17.99
CA MET A 25 10.29 -2.40 18.91
C MET A 25 11.56 -2.87 18.19
N TRP A 26 11.44 -3.31 16.94
CA TRP A 26 12.54 -3.84 16.13
C TRP A 26 13.11 -2.81 15.14
N GLY A 27 12.59 -1.58 15.15
CA GLY A 27 12.97 -0.51 14.22
C GLY A 27 11.79 0.04 13.42
N GLU A 28 12.09 0.90 12.44
CA GLU A 28 11.09 1.49 11.54
C GLU A 28 10.77 0.55 10.37
N ILE A 29 9.48 0.27 10.17
CA ILE A 29 8.98 -0.49 9.02
C ILE A 29 8.26 0.45 8.07
N LYS A 30 8.57 0.35 6.78
CA LYS A 30 7.86 1.06 5.72
C LYS A 30 6.77 0.14 5.15
N VAL A 31 5.54 0.63 5.10
CA VAL A 31 4.36 -0.11 4.60
C VAL A 31 3.80 0.64 3.39
N LEU A 32 3.87 0.01 2.21
CA LEU A 32 3.22 0.50 1.00
C LEU A 32 1.81 -0.10 0.92
N LEU A 33 0.80 0.75 0.77
CA LEU A 33 -0.57 0.28 0.47
C LEU A 33 -0.74 0.13 -1.05
N THR A 34 -1.26 -1.01 -1.49
CA THR A 34 -1.63 -1.23 -2.89
C THR A 34 -2.76 -2.26 -2.99
N TYR A 35 -3.37 -2.37 -4.17
CA TYR A 35 -4.44 -3.34 -4.41
C TYR A 35 -3.89 -4.78 -4.42
N HIS A 36 -4.71 -5.71 -3.91
CA HIS A 36 -4.37 -7.12 -3.99
C HIS A 36 -4.26 -7.58 -5.46
N PRO A 37 -3.25 -8.38 -5.84
CA PRO A 37 -3.05 -8.79 -7.24
C PRO A 37 -4.27 -9.45 -7.90
N ALA A 38 -5.05 -10.22 -7.13
CA ALA A 38 -6.28 -10.84 -7.63
C ALA A 38 -7.36 -9.82 -8.06
N ALA A 39 -7.31 -8.57 -7.57
CA ALA A 39 -8.22 -7.51 -8.02
C ALA A 39 -7.99 -7.14 -9.49
N ALA A 40 -6.74 -7.24 -9.97
CA ALA A 40 -6.39 -7.01 -11.37
C ALA A 40 -6.98 -8.07 -12.33
N LEU A 41 -7.33 -9.26 -11.83
CA LEU A 41 -8.01 -10.29 -12.63
C LEU A 41 -9.45 -9.89 -12.95
N ARG A 42 -10.11 -9.14 -12.06
CA ARG A 42 -11.50 -8.68 -12.23
C ARG A 42 -11.58 -7.29 -12.86
N ASN A 43 -10.60 -6.44 -12.58
CA ASN A 43 -10.49 -5.11 -13.16
C ASN A 43 -9.07 -4.90 -13.71
N PRO A 44 -8.86 -5.11 -15.03
CA PRO A 44 -7.55 -4.96 -15.67
C PRO A 44 -6.92 -3.58 -15.47
N ASN A 45 -7.72 -2.52 -15.29
CA ASN A 45 -7.20 -1.16 -15.06
C ASN A 45 -6.40 -1.05 -13.76
N LEU A 46 -6.67 -1.92 -12.77
CA LEU A 46 -5.90 -1.96 -11.52
C LEU A 46 -4.50 -2.55 -11.70
N ARG A 47 -4.24 -3.26 -12.82
CA ARG A 47 -2.92 -3.86 -13.08
C ARG A 47 -1.84 -2.79 -13.17
N ASP A 48 -2.12 -1.71 -13.89
CA ASP A 48 -1.14 -0.63 -14.08
C ASP A 48 -1.00 0.20 -12.80
N VAL A 49 -2.10 0.40 -12.05
CA VAL A 49 -2.07 1.01 -10.72
C VAL A 49 -1.14 0.24 -9.76
N ILE A 50 -1.30 -1.08 -9.67
CA ILE A 50 -0.46 -1.92 -8.80
C ILE A 50 1.01 -1.86 -9.24
N LYS A 51 1.29 -1.85 -10.55
CA LYS A 51 2.65 -1.72 -11.05
C LYS A 51 3.28 -0.38 -10.66
N GLU A 52 2.57 0.73 -10.83
CA GLU A 52 3.06 2.05 -10.46
C GLU A 52 3.29 2.17 -8.94
N ASP A 53 2.40 1.60 -8.12
CA ASP A 53 2.60 1.55 -6.67
C ASP A 53 3.88 0.76 -6.33
N LEU A 54 4.07 -0.42 -6.93
CA LEU A 54 5.23 -1.27 -6.66
C LEU A 54 6.55 -0.65 -7.14
N LYS A 55 6.55 0.16 -8.20
CA LYS A 55 7.75 0.91 -8.62
C LYS A 55 8.30 1.81 -7.50
N LYS A 56 7.43 2.31 -6.61
CA LYS A 56 7.86 3.12 -5.46
C LYS A 56 8.72 2.34 -4.47
N LEU A 57 8.63 1.00 -4.43
CA LEU A 57 9.50 0.13 -3.63
C LEU A 57 10.97 0.20 -4.05
N VAL A 58 11.26 0.50 -5.32
CA VAL A 58 12.64 0.56 -5.83
C VAL A 58 13.39 1.76 -5.24
N ASN A 59 12.67 2.81 -4.85
CA ASN A 59 13.25 4.06 -4.33
C ASN A 59 13.04 4.23 -2.81
N LEU A 60 12.63 3.16 -2.12
CA LEU A 60 12.33 3.14 -0.68
C LEU A 60 13.52 2.69 0.16
#